data_AF-A0A522A2X8-F1
#
_entry.id   AF-A0A522A2X8-F1
#
_cell.length_a   1.000
_cell.length_b   1.000
_cell.length_c   1.000
_cell.angle_alpha   90.00
_cell.angle_beta   90.00
_cell.angle_gamma   90.00
#
_symmetry.space_group_name_H-M   'P 1'
#
loop_
_entity.id
_entity.type
_entity.pdbx_description
1 polymer ?
#
loop_
_entity_poly.entity_id
_entity_poly.type
_entity_poly.pdbx_seq_one_letter_code
_entity_poly.pdbx_strand_id
1 'polypeptide(L)'
;MFIGGFHVGRGFGLRPACAQAYNIAWGTDEPLLCSPGAFPGGAWTPNRGWGDDVVFLGTVERSHMTLLSTYNVTVAQPAVRPVYKGQHGLFRPECIRENVARVCGLVEQAVRDFDSKLVVFPEFCLQGYAVKRSTIDWERAGLLMPGAETAALAAVARSTGATIAGAAVERIPDFPGRYFMSAFVIGPDGIMPEDQLKLVYRKLYGLSAKTRPGDIHDTFVATYGRQSLFPVIDTPLGKIGCAIAGDVAMPEMVRALAMRGAELVLVPGAAIHESGYPAPSGSSSQRLDPNSSAVRRVRAWENLTYLAYANIGPFIDDDGTVGQERIPSEIVDYLGRVKARSKTSGETLVTARVDMMALRRYRADVRFNYLAHLQPALHAAEYAGAELCPLNGFANHSPADEQDMVDLIAKGWTNVVKSGRFND
;
A
#
# COMPACT_ATOMS: atom_id res chain seq x y z
N MET A 1 -6.53 -59.17 5.36
CA MET A 1 -7.82 -59.87 5.31
C MET A 1 -8.84 -58.86 4.82
N PHE A 2 -9.39 -58.81 3.60
CA PHE A 2 -9.35 -59.54 2.32
C PHE A 2 -8.97 -58.49 1.23
N ILE A 3 -8.00 -58.66 0.32
CA ILE A 3 -7.86 -59.52 -0.89
C ILE A 3 -8.73 -59.09 -2.10
N GLY A 4 -8.04 -58.80 -3.22
CA GLY A 4 -8.51 -58.88 -4.61
C GLY A 4 -8.26 -57.59 -5.41
N GLY A 5 -7.32 -57.44 -6.36
CA GLY A 5 -6.51 -58.39 -7.12
C GLY A 5 -6.97 -58.50 -8.58
N PHE A 6 -6.04 -58.33 -9.54
CA PHE A 6 -6.11 -58.58 -11.01
C PHE A 6 -6.63 -57.42 -11.91
N HIS A 7 -6.03 -57.09 -13.06
CA HIS A 7 -4.78 -57.50 -13.73
C HIS A 7 -4.40 -56.49 -14.83
N VAL A 8 -3.14 -56.56 -15.25
CA VAL A 8 -2.47 -55.73 -16.26
C VAL A 8 -2.69 -56.30 -17.67
N GLY A 9 -2.85 -55.44 -18.68
CA GLY A 9 -2.77 -55.79 -20.10
C GLY A 9 -2.06 -54.69 -20.91
N ARG A 10 -0.89 -55.04 -21.48
CA ARG A 10 -0.09 -54.31 -22.50
C ARG A 10 -0.96 -54.07 -23.75
N GLY A 11 -0.77 -53.11 -24.67
CA GLY A 11 0.35 -52.33 -25.20
C GLY A 11 0.00 -51.96 -26.66
N PHE A 12 0.85 -51.16 -27.33
CA PHE A 12 0.71 -50.53 -28.68
C PHE A 12 -0.09 -49.21 -28.70
N GLY A 13 0.35 -48.08 -29.29
CA GLY A 13 1.54 -47.73 -30.05
C GLY A 13 1.24 -46.51 -30.94
N LEU A 14 2.03 -45.43 -30.77
CA LEU A 14 2.41 -44.38 -31.75
C LEU A 14 1.38 -43.35 -32.31
N ARG A 15 1.49 -42.11 -31.77
CA ARG A 15 1.80 -40.80 -32.43
C ARG A 15 0.73 -40.04 -33.28
N PRO A 16 0.90 -38.70 -33.48
CA PRO A 16 -0.12 -37.68 -33.18
C PRO A 16 -0.78 -37.04 -34.42
N ALA A 17 -1.89 -36.32 -34.21
CA ALA A 17 -2.44 -35.40 -35.20
C ALA A 17 -2.88 -34.06 -34.59
N CYS A 18 -2.56 -33.02 -35.37
CA CYS A 18 -2.68 -31.58 -35.23
C CYS A 18 -3.88 -30.95 -34.49
N ALA A 19 -3.52 -29.86 -33.81
CA ALA A 19 -4.21 -28.59 -33.62
C ALA A 19 -5.48 -28.33 -34.46
N GLN A 20 -6.52 -27.85 -33.77
CA GLN A 20 -7.40 -26.79 -34.29
C GLN A 20 -7.90 -25.93 -33.14
N ALA A 21 -7.61 -24.63 -33.25
CA ALA A 21 -8.05 -23.57 -32.37
C ALA A 21 -9.53 -23.26 -32.65
N TYR A 22 -10.33 -23.12 -31.59
CA TYR A 22 -11.65 -22.49 -31.67
C TYR A 22 -11.58 -21.11 -31.02
N ASN A 23 -11.53 -20.09 -31.88
CA ASN A 23 -11.89 -18.73 -31.55
C ASN A 23 -13.42 -18.65 -31.41
N ILE A 24 -13.91 -18.18 -30.27
CA ILE A 24 -15.31 -17.79 -30.11
C ILE A 24 -15.32 -16.26 -29.97
N ALA A 25 -15.72 -15.61 -31.06
CA ALA A 25 -16.10 -14.21 -31.09
C ALA A 25 -17.58 -14.09 -30.67
N TRP A 26 -17.89 -13.18 -29.76
CA TRP A 26 -19.26 -12.70 -29.54
C TRP A 26 -19.32 -11.23 -29.93
N GLY A 27 -20.31 -10.95 -30.79
CA GLY A 27 -20.48 -9.73 -31.54
C GLY A 27 -20.94 -8.53 -30.72
N THR A 28 -20.85 -7.41 -31.43
CA THR A 28 -21.17 -6.04 -31.08
C THR A 28 -22.66 -5.74 -31.18
N ASP A 29 -23.00 -4.56 -30.65
CA ASP A 29 -24.10 -3.65 -31.03
C ASP A 29 -25.22 -3.47 -30.00
N GLU A 30 -25.20 -2.32 -29.32
CA GLU A 30 -26.33 -1.37 -29.32
C GLU A 30 -25.81 0.08 -29.12
N PRO A 31 -26.49 1.11 -29.68
CA PRO A 31 -25.88 2.40 -30.01
C PRO A 31 -26.24 3.56 -29.05
N LEU A 32 -25.30 4.50 -28.97
CA LEU A 32 -25.41 5.82 -28.35
C LEU A 32 -26.44 6.72 -29.04
N LEU A 33 -27.27 7.41 -28.24
CA LEU A 33 -28.07 8.57 -28.66
C LEU A 33 -27.58 9.82 -27.91
N CYS A 34 -26.87 10.70 -28.60
CA CYS A 34 -26.61 12.08 -28.17
C CYS A 34 -27.00 13.03 -29.30
N SER A 35 -27.92 13.95 -29.01
CA SER A 35 -28.37 15.02 -29.90
C SER A 35 -27.42 16.23 -29.83
N PRO A 36 -27.12 16.94 -30.93
CA PRO A 36 -26.27 18.13 -30.92
C PRO A 36 -27.09 19.41 -30.74
N GLY A 37 -26.75 20.21 -29.72
CA GLY A 37 -27.25 21.58 -29.51
C GLY A 37 -26.08 22.56 -29.41
N ALA A 38 -26.05 23.55 -30.29
CA ALA A 38 -24.99 24.53 -30.46
C ALA A 38 -25.02 25.65 -29.40
N PHE A 39 -23.83 26.14 -29.00
CA PHE A 39 -23.63 27.48 -28.43
C PHE A 39 -22.36 28.13 -29.02
N PRO A 40 -22.34 29.46 -29.25
CA PRO A 40 -21.26 30.13 -29.97
C PRO A 40 -20.15 30.70 -29.05
N GLY A 41 -18.90 30.57 -29.52
CA GLY A 41 -17.89 31.63 -29.58
C GLY A 41 -17.45 32.33 -28.30
N GLY A 42 -16.37 31.84 -27.69
CA GLY A 42 -15.54 32.60 -26.75
C GLY A 42 -14.14 31.99 -26.68
N ALA A 43 -13.14 32.71 -27.18
CA ALA A 43 -11.77 32.23 -27.33
C ALA A 43 -11.11 31.90 -25.98
N TRP A 44 -10.67 30.65 -25.81
CA TRP A 44 -9.78 30.21 -24.74
C TRP A 44 -8.61 29.45 -25.38
N THR A 45 -7.39 29.94 -25.16
CA THR A 45 -6.16 29.31 -25.64
C THR A 45 -5.81 28.11 -24.74
N PRO A 46 -5.74 26.87 -25.26
CA PRO A 46 -5.37 25.72 -24.45
C PRO A 46 -3.85 25.62 -24.30
N ASN A 47 -3.37 25.69 -23.06
CA ASN A 47 -2.08 25.12 -22.69
C ASN A 47 -2.18 23.58 -22.81
N ARG A 48 -1.18 22.98 -23.47
CA ARG A 48 -0.93 21.53 -23.64
C ARG A 48 -1.27 20.77 -22.33
N GLY A 49 -2.02 19.68 -22.28
CA GLY A 49 -2.39 18.67 -23.26
C GLY A 49 -2.17 17.29 -22.60
N TRP A 50 -3.21 16.74 -21.97
CA TRP A 50 -3.36 15.31 -21.66
C TRP A 50 -4.83 14.96 -21.88
N GLY A 51 -5.21 14.84 -23.15
CA GLY A 51 -6.50 14.31 -23.57
C GLY A 51 -6.26 13.04 -24.39
N ASP A 52 -6.92 11.97 -23.97
CA ASP A 52 -7.43 10.78 -24.69
C ASP A 52 -6.88 10.35 -26.07
N ASP A 53 -5.59 10.53 -26.34
CA ASP A 53 -4.89 9.87 -27.46
C ASP A 53 -3.92 8.81 -26.92
N VAL A 54 -4.40 7.58 -26.78
CA VAL A 54 -3.53 6.40 -26.70
C VAL A 54 -2.97 6.16 -28.10
N VAL A 55 -1.91 6.88 -28.45
CA VAL A 55 -1.05 6.50 -29.57
C VAL A 55 -0.22 5.31 -29.10
N PHE A 56 -0.50 4.12 -29.64
CA PHE A 56 0.43 2.98 -29.57
C PHE A 56 1.71 3.33 -30.35
N LEU A 57 2.63 4.05 -29.70
CA LEU A 57 3.99 4.23 -30.21
C LEU A 57 4.82 3.03 -29.78
N GLY A 58 5.08 2.17 -30.76
CA GLY A 58 6.12 1.15 -30.72
C GLY A 58 5.69 -0.14 -30.03
N THR A 59 5.85 -1.25 -30.74
CA THR A 59 6.19 -2.53 -30.11
C THR A 59 7.42 -2.31 -29.24
N VAL A 60 7.20 -2.00 -27.97
CA VAL A 60 8.21 -2.19 -26.93
C VAL A 60 8.47 -3.69 -26.96
N GLU A 61 9.64 -4.08 -27.47
CA GLU A 61 10.20 -5.39 -27.15
C GLU A 61 9.98 -5.58 -25.65
N ARG A 62 9.20 -6.61 -25.27
CA ARG A 62 9.20 -7.07 -23.89
C ARG A 62 10.63 -7.51 -23.62
N SER A 63 11.46 -6.56 -23.17
CA SER A 63 12.70 -6.87 -22.49
C SER A 63 12.31 -7.93 -21.49
N HIS A 64 12.92 -9.11 -21.61
CA HIS A 64 12.58 -10.24 -20.78
C HIS A 64 12.96 -9.84 -19.35
N MET A 65 11.99 -9.29 -18.61
CA MET A 65 12.17 -8.93 -17.21
C MET A 65 12.36 -10.25 -16.46
N THR A 66 13.62 -10.60 -16.21
CA THR A 66 13.97 -11.85 -15.55
C THR A 66 13.50 -11.76 -14.11
N LEU A 67 12.42 -12.46 -13.82
CA LEU A 67 11.87 -12.54 -12.48
C LEU A 67 12.85 -13.26 -11.54
N LEU A 68 13.10 -12.67 -10.39
CA LEU A 68 13.79 -13.32 -9.29
C LEU A 68 12.84 -14.32 -8.62
N SER A 69 13.09 -15.60 -8.82
CA SER A 69 12.28 -16.68 -8.25
C SER A 69 12.29 -16.68 -6.73
N THR A 70 13.44 -16.36 -6.13
CA THR A 70 13.66 -16.30 -4.69
C THR A 70 14.62 -15.19 -4.35
N TYR A 71 14.31 -14.40 -3.32
CA TYR A 71 15.15 -13.29 -2.88
C TYR A 71 14.88 -12.96 -1.41
N ASN A 72 15.76 -12.20 -0.78
CA ASN A 72 15.59 -11.74 0.60
C ASN A 72 14.82 -10.41 0.63
N VAL A 73 13.79 -10.37 1.47
CA VAL A 73 13.04 -9.16 1.85
C VAL A 73 13.47 -8.79 3.25
N THR A 74 13.79 -7.51 3.46
CA THR A 74 14.07 -6.95 4.78
C THR A 74 13.00 -5.91 5.12
N VAL A 75 12.40 -6.03 6.29
CA VAL A 75 11.60 -4.96 6.91
C VAL A 75 12.46 -4.28 7.96
N ALA A 76 12.63 -2.97 7.84
CA ALA A 76 13.46 -2.16 8.72
C ALA A 76 12.60 -1.48 9.79
N GLN A 77 13.08 -1.52 11.02
CA GLN A 77 12.53 -0.79 12.17
C GLN A 77 13.55 0.30 12.56
N PRO A 78 13.67 1.39 11.79
CA PRO A 78 14.64 2.46 12.05
C PRO A 78 14.28 3.23 13.32
N ALA A 79 15.30 3.70 14.03
CA ALA A 79 15.15 4.85 14.90
C ALA A 79 14.93 6.10 14.04
N VAL A 80 13.97 6.94 14.39
CA VAL A 80 13.57 8.10 13.59
C VAL A 80 13.65 9.36 14.44
N ARG A 81 14.25 10.43 13.93
CA ARG A 81 14.24 11.73 14.61
C ARG A 81 12.98 12.51 14.18
N PRO A 82 12.03 12.80 15.08
CA PRO A 82 10.82 13.52 14.70
C PRO A 82 11.12 14.96 14.22
N VAL A 83 10.49 15.39 13.14
CA VAL A 83 10.58 16.79 12.65
C VAL A 83 9.86 17.78 13.56
N TYR A 84 9.11 17.28 14.53
CA TYR A 84 8.34 18.01 15.51
C TYR A 84 8.49 17.36 16.89
N LYS A 85 8.63 18.16 17.94
CA LYS A 85 8.53 17.70 19.35
C LYS A 85 7.13 18.02 19.88
N GLY A 86 6.36 17.00 20.25
CA GLY A 86 5.02 17.16 20.82
C GLY A 86 4.10 18.01 19.98
N GLN A 87 3.16 18.70 20.62
CA GLN A 87 2.16 19.56 19.96
C GLN A 87 2.72 20.95 19.57
N HIS A 88 3.64 21.52 20.35
CA HIS A 88 4.05 22.93 20.21
C HIS A 88 5.50 23.13 19.75
N GLY A 89 6.27 22.06 19.56
CA GLY A 89 7.65 22.16 19.07
C GLY A 89 7.74 22.79 17.68
N LEU A 90 8.84 23.50 17.43
CA LEU A 90 9.14 24.09 16.12
C LEU A 90 9.43 23.01 15.08
N PHE A 91 9.21 23.35 13.81
CA PHE A 91 9.58 22.48 12.68
C PHE A 91 11.09 22.38 12.56
N ARG A 92 11.60 21.15 12.45
CA ARG A 92 13.01 20.78 12.35
C ARG A 92 13.32 20.15 10.99
N PRO A 93 13.43 20.93 9.90
CA PRO A 93 13.62 20.40 8.55
C PRO A 93 14.92 19.58 8.39
N GLU A 94 15.96 19.89 9.17
CA GLU A 94 17.21 19.14 9.20
C GLU A 94 17.03 17.66 9.59
N CYS A 95 16.01 17.36 10.40
CA CYS A 95 15.70 15.98 10.81
C CYS A 95 15.31 15.10 9.61
N ILE A 96 14.68 15.67 8.57
CA ILE A 96 14.34 14.92 7.34
C ILE A 96 15.61 14.42 6.66
N ARG A 97 16.63 15.28 6.50
CA ARG A 97 17.91 14.88 5.90
C ARG A 97 18.63 13.82 6.73
N GLU A 98 18.61 13.95 8.05
CA GLU A 98 19.19 12.93 8.95
C GLU A 98 18.48 11.58 8.84
N ASN A 99 17.15 11.59 8.75
CA ASN A 99 16.35 10.38 8.58
C ASN A 99 16.59 9.73 7.21
N VAL A 100 16.64 10.52 6.13
CA VAL A 100 17.00 10.02 4.79
C VAL A 100 18.37 9.37 4.80
N ALA A 101 19.39 10.02 5.39
CA ALA A 101 20.73 9.45 5.50
C ALA A 101 20.75 8.12 6.26
N ARG A 102 19.97 8.02 7.35
CA ARG A 102 19.82 6.78 8.12
C ARG A 102 19.13 5.68 7.32
N VAL A 103 18.04 6.00 6.62
CA VAL A 103 17.36 5.07 5.72
C VAL A 103 18.33 4.54 4.65
N CYS A 104 19.11 5.43 4.01
CA CYS A 104 20.12 5.01 3.04
C CYS A 104 21.17 4.05 3.64
N GLY A 105 21.71 4.38 4.81
CA GLY A 105 22.68 3.51 5.50
C GLY A 105 22.09 2.13 5.87
N LEU A 106 20.82 2.09 6.26
CA LEU A 106 20.11 0.83 6.55
C LEU A 106 19.84 0.00 5.30
N VAL A 107 19.62 0.64 4.14
CA VAL A 107 19.53 -0.08 2.85
C VAL A 107 20.87 -0.73 2.51
N GLU A 108 21.96 0.02 2.58
CA GLU A 108 23.31 -0.50 2.34
C GLU A 108 23.64 -1.65 3.29
N GLN A 109 23.28 -1.52 4.57
CA GLN A 109 23.43 -2.59 5.55
C GLN A 109 22.59 -3.82 5.21
N ALA A 110 21.30 -3.65 4.89
CA ALA A 110 20.42 -4.76 4.56
C ALA A 110 20.90 -5.54 3.32
N VAL A 111 21.49 -4.84 2.34
CA VAL A 111 22.04 -5.45 1.13
C VAL A 111 23.36 -6.16 1.43
N ARG A 112 24.28 -5.50 2.13
CA ARG A 112 25.59 -6.08 2.48
C ARG A 112 25.47 -7.31 3.38
N ASP A 113 24.65 -7.23 4.43
CA ASP A 113 24.62 -8.24 5.49
C ASP A 113 23.67 -9.40 5.12
N PHE A 114 22.65 -9.15 4.30
CA PHE A 114 21.60 -10.13 4.00
C PHE A 114 21.28 -10.33 2.51
N ASP A 115 22.00 -9.71 1.57
CA ASP A 115 21.68 -9.76 0.13
C ASP A 115 20.20 -9.41 -0.15
N SER A 116 19.69 -8.41 0.56
CA SER A 116 18.29 -7.97 0.42
C SER A 116 18.06 -7.39 -0.98
N LYS A 117 17.01 -7.84 -1.68
CA LYS A 117 16.57 -7.23 -2.95
C LYS A 117 15.43 -6.25 -2.76
N LEU A 118 14.77 -6.29 -1.60
CA LEU A 118 13.73 -5.36 -1.19
C LEU A 118 13.94 -4.97 0.27
N VAL A 119 13.95 -3.66 0.54
CA VAL A 119 14.00 -3.10 1.89
C VAL A 119 12.77 -2.23 2.10
N VAL A 120 11.95 -2.58 3.09
CA VAL A 120 10.69 -1.90 3.41
C VAL A 120 10.87 -1.11 4.70
N PHE A 121 10.53 0.18 4.66
CA PHE A 121 10.57 1.10 5.77
C PHE A 121 9.16 1.44 6.26
N PRO A 122 9.05 1.96 7.50
CA PRO A 122 7.76 2.18 8.13
C PRO A 122 6.99 3.43 7.63
N GLU A 123 5.77 3.59 8.15
CA GLU A 123 5.04 4.87 8.09
C GLU A 123 5.82 5.92 8.90
N PHE A 124 5.90 7.16 8.41
CA PHE A 124 6.68 8.25 9.01
C PHE A 124 8.20 8.00 9.04
N CYS A 125 8.77 7.16 8.17
CA CYS A 125 10.21 6.86 8.22
C CYS A 125 11.12 8.08 7.93
N LEU A 126 10.58 9.14 7.31
CA LEU A 126 11.34 10.35 6.97
C LEU A 126 11.00 11.55 7.88
N GLN A 127 9.81 11.60 8.47
CA GLN A 127 9.36 12.69 9.33
C GLN A 127 9.36 12.36 10.83
N GLY A 128 9.21 11.08 11.20
CA GLY A 128 8.82 10.68 12.54
C GLY A 128 7.36 11.06 12.87
N TYR A 129 6.84 10.51 13.96
CA TYR A 129 5.47 10.77 14.42
C TYR A 129 5.49 11.82 15.53
N ALA A 130 4.47 12.67 15.54
CA ALA A 130 4.23 13.65 16.60
C ALA A 130 2.72 13.77 16.86
N VAL A 131 2.35 13.89 18.13
CA VAL A 131 0.94 13.95 18.56
C VAL A 131 0.34 15.34 18.39
N LYS A 132 -0.97 15.40 18.12
CA LYS A 132 -1.79 16.63 18.10
C LYS A 132 -1.27 17.75 17.17
N ARG A 133 -0.64 17.37 16.06
CA ARG A 133 -0.17 18.31 15.03
C ARG A 133 -1.30 18.68 14.08
N SER A 134 -1.31 19.94 13.67
CA SER A 134 -2.27 20.45 12.70
C SER A 134 -1.98 19.96 11.28
N THR A 135 -2.97 20.05 10.40
CA THR A 135 -2.80 19.79 8.97
C THR A 135 -1.72 20.67 8.34
N ILE A 136 -1.62 21.94 8.75
CA ILE A 136 -0.63 22.90 8.24
C ILE A 136 0.79 22.51 8.66
N ASP A 137 0.98 21.99 9.88
CA ASP A 137 2.28 21.49 10.32
C ASP A 137 2.72 20.31 9.45
N TRP A 138 1.84 19.33 9.24
CA TRP A 138 2.17 18.17 8.43
C TRP A 138 2.37 18.50 6.95
N GLU A 139 1.60 19.42 6.38
CA GLU A 139 1.83 19.92 5.02
C GLU A 139 3.21 20.59 4.90
N ARG A 140 3.62 21.40 5.88
CA ARG A 140 4.95 22.03 5.91
C ARG A 140 6.08 20.99 5.93
N ALA A 141 5.89 19.91 6.69
CA ALA A 141 6.83 18.78 6.76
C ALA A 141 6.68 17.77 5.60
N GLY A 142 5.70 17.97 4.72
CA GLY A 142 5.43 17.09 3.58
C GLY A 142 6.48 17.22 2.48
N LEU A 143 6.80 16.07 1.89
CA LEU A 143 7.74 15.97 0.77
C LEU A 143 7.01 16.08 -0.57
N LEU A 144 7.75 16.43 -1.61
CA LEU A 144 7.30 16.23 -2.99
C LEU A 144 7.67 14.82 -3.43
N MET A 145 6.80 14.16 -4.21
CA MET A 145 7.06 12.85 -4.79
C MET A 145 6.73 12.90 -6.30
N PRO A 146 7.75 12.97 -7.17
CA PRO A 146 9.19 12.95 -6.90
C PRO A 146 9.73 14.25 -6.27
N GLY A 147 10.82 14.15 -5.52
CA GLY A 147 11.51 15.25 -4.84
C GLY A 147 12.94 14.88 -4.42
N ALA A 148 13.60 15.77 -3.66
CA ALA A 148 15.00 15.61 -3.28
C ALA A 148 15.24 14.36 -2.42
N GLU A 149 14.31 14.05 -1.51
CA GLU A 149 14.38 12.89 -0.63
C GLU A 149 14.20 11.59 -1.41
N THR A 150 13.21 11.51 -2.32
CA THR A 150 13.04 10.33 -3.18
C THR A 150 14.22 10.17 -4.15
N ALA A 151 14.86 11.26 -4.57
CA ALA A 151 16.06 11.20 -5.41
C ALA A 151 17.28 10.65 -4.65
N ALA A 152 17.45 11.01 -3.37
CA ALA A 152 18.49 10.42 -2.52
C ALA A 152 18.27 8.92 -2.31
N LEU A 153 17.02 8.49 -2.10
CA LEU A 153 16.65 7.08 -2.03
C LEU A 153 16.84 6.36 -3.37
N ALA A 154 16.54 7.01 -4.50
CA ALA A 154 16.78 6.48 -5.83
C ALA A 154 18.28 6.24 -6.10
N ALA A 155 19.15 7.15 -5.63
CA ALA A 155 20.60 6.98 -5.75
C ALA A 155 21.10 5.73 -5.00
N VAL A 156 20.64 5.49 -3.76
CA VAL A 156 21.04 4.29 -3.00
C VAL A 156 20.38 3.02 -3.53
N ALA A 157 19.15 3.08 -4.03
CA ALA A 157 18.50 1.95 -4.71
C ALA A 157 19.33 1.49 -5.92
N ARG A 158 19.82 2.45 -6.71
CA ARG A 158 20.65 2.19 -7.88
C ARG A 158 22.02 1.62 -7.51
N SER A 159 22.71 2.21 -6.54
CA SER A 159 24.05 1.77 -6.15
C SER A 159 24.06 0.37 -5.53
N THR A 160 23.00 0.02 -4.82
CA THR A 160 22.87 -1.28 -4.15
C THR A 160 22.13 -2.33 -4.97
N GLY A 161 21.40 -1.93 -6.02
CA GLY A 161 20.53 -2.80 -6.79
C GLY A 161 19.27 -3.26 -6.05
N ALA A 162 18.93 -2.64 -4.91
CA ALA A 162 17.76 -2.98 -4.12
C ALA A 162 16.55 -2.10 -4.48
N THR A 163 15.36 -2.67 -4.38
CA THR A 163 14.11 -1.90 -4.34
C THR A 163 13.89 -1.39 -2.92
N ILE A 164 13.48 -0.13 -2.78
CA ILE A 164 13.20 0.52 -1.50
C ILE A 164 11.72 0.85 -1.45
N ALA A 165 11.06 0.54 -0.35
CA ALA A 165 9.70 0.99 -0.09
C ALA A 165 9.60 1.64 1.28
N GLY A 166 8.64 2.53 1.46
CA GLY A 166 8.39 3.19 2.74
C GLY A 166 7.15 4.05 2.65
N ALA A 167 6.80 4.77 3.72
CA ALA A 167 5.78 5.81 3.63
C ALA A 167 6.18 7.08 4.37
N ALA A 168 5.86 8.20 3.75
CA ALA A 168 6.19 9.53 4.23
C ALA A 168 5.00 10.48 4.04
N VAL A 169 5.03 11.57 4.79
CA VAL A 169 4.08 12.67 4.60
C VAL A 169 4.37 13.33 3.24
N GLU A 170 3.36 13.41 2.39
CA GLU A 170 3.39 14.02 1.08
C GLU A 170 2.61 15.33 1.11
N ARG A 171 3.20 16.39 0.55
CA ARG A 171 2.45 17.60 0.17
C ARG A 171 2.31 17.61 -1.34
N ILE A 172 1.13 17.99 -1.82
CA ILE A 172 0.84 18.04 -3.25
C ILE A 172 0.43 19.46 -3.59
N PRO A 173 1.16 20.18 -4.47
CA PRO A 173 0.85 21.57 -4.79
C PRO A 173 -0.59 21.82 -5.26
N ASP A 174 -1.19 20.86 -5.97
CA ASP A 174 -2.57 20.94 -6.46
C ASP A 174 -3.63 20.79 -5.35
N PHE A 175 -3.22 20.43 -4.14
CA PHE A 175 -4.07 20.24 -2.97
C PHE A 175 -3.56 21.09 -1.79
N PRO A 176 -3.57 22.44 -1.89
CA PRO A 176 -3.05 23.31 -0.84
C PRO A 176 -3.87 23.18 0.44
N GLY A 177 -3.21 23.32 1.59
CA GLY A 177 -3.84 23.16 2.90
C GLY A 177 -4.06 21.69 3.28
N ARG A 178 -3.48 20.73 2.54
CA ARG A 178 -3.64 19.29 2.76
C ARG A 178 -2.29 18.61 2.83
N TYR A 179 -2.27 17.49 3.53
CA TYR A 179 -1.20 16.51 3.44
C TYR A 179 -1.79 15.12 3.26
N PHE A 180 -1.01 14.26 2.60
CA PHE A 180 -1.31 12.85 2.41
C PHE A 180 -0.27 12.02 3.15
N MET A 181 -0.65 10.81 3.54
CA MET A 181 0.32 9.78 3.91
C MET A 181 0.50 8.87 2.72
N SER A 182 1.71 8.83 2.16
CA SER A 182 1.97 8.20 0.87
C SER A 182 3.07 7.18 0.97
N ALA A 183 2.76 5.95 0.57
CA ALA A 183 3.73 4.90 0.38
C ALA A 183 4.38 5.06 -0.99
N PHE A 184 5.68 4.88 -1.04
CA PHE A 184 6.46 4.88 -2.27
C PHE A 184 7.15 3.54 -2.48
N VAL A 185 7.35 3.17 -3.74
CA VAL A 185 8.26 2.08 -4.15
C VAL A 185 9.25 2.67 -5.15
N ILE A 186 10.52 2.58 -4.82
CA ILE A 186 11.64 3.06 -5.62
C ILE A 186 12.45 1.87 -6.09
N GLY A 187 12.44 1.61 -7.40
CA GLY A 187 13.20 0.55 -8.04
C GLY A 187 14.69 0.92 -8.22
N PRO A 188 15.57 -0.06 -8.44
CA PRO A 188 16.98 0.19 -8.73
C PRO A 188 17.22 0.68 -10.18
N ASP A 189 16.19 0.63 -11.02
CA ASP A 189 16.23 0.85 -12.46
C ASP A 189 15.47 2.13 -12.88
N GLY A 190 16.01 2.84 -13.87
CA GLY A 190 15.48 4.12 -14.39
C GLY A 190 16.62 4.97 -14.92
N ILE A 191 16.37 5.89 -15.85
CA ILE A 191 17.43 6.81 -16.33
C ILE A 191 17.57 7.95 -15.34
N MET A 192 16.44 8.55 -14.98
CA MET A 192 16.32 9.64 -14.02
C MET A 192 15.75 9.14 -12.68
N PRO A 193 15.96 9.88 -11.56
CA PRO A 193 15.41 9.51 -10.26
C PRO A 193 13.88 9.34 -10.24
N GLU A 194 13.15 10.15 -11.00
CA GLU A 194 11.69 10.05 -11.16
C GLU A 194 11.27 8.74 -11.84
N ASP A 195 12.06 8.21 -12.77
CA ASP A 195 11.80 6.92 -13.43
C ASP A 195 11.93 5.75 -12.45
N GLN A 196 12.70 5.93 -11.37
CA GLN A 196 12.86 4.95 -10.31
C GLN A 196 11.66 4.92 -9.36
N LEU A 197 10.86 5.99 -9.27
CA LEU A 197 9.65 6.02 -8.43
C LEU A 197 8.52 5.23 -9.11
N LYS A 198 8.49 3.92 -8.88
CA LYS A 198 7.61 2.97 -9.58
C LYS A 198 6.16 3.03 -9.09
N LEU A 199 5.92 3.36 -7.82
CA LEU A 199 4.58 3.40 -7.25
C LEU A 199 4.49 4.49 -6.18
N VAL A 200 3.38 5.24 -6.20
CA VAL A 200 2.92 6.08 -5.09
C VAL A 200 1.49 5.67 -4.74
N TYR A 201 1.25 5.28 -3.49
CA TYR A 201 -0.06 4.91 -2.96
C TYR A 201 -0.40 5.82 -1.78
N ARG A 202 -1.60 6.42 -1.80
CA ARG A 202 -2.07 7.33 -0.75
C ARG A 202 -3.05 6.61 0.16
N LYS A 203 -2.77 6.65 1.47
CA LYS A 203 -3.50 5.92 2.52
C LYS A 203 -5.01 6.16 2.46
N LEU A 204 -5.79 5.08 2.36
CA LEU A 204 -7.26 5.14 2.28
C LEU A 204 -7.94 5.24 3.65
N TYR A 205 -7.37 4.59 4.67
CA TYR A 205 -7.99 4.47 5.98
C TYR A 205 -7.09 4.93 7.12
N GLY A 206 -7.71 5.42 8.18
CA GLY A 206 -7.03 5.82 9.41
C GLY A 206 -7.72 6.97 10.11
N LEU A 207 -7.40 7.12 11.39
CA LEU A 207 -7.90 8.18 12.25
C LEU A 207 -6.76 9.17 12.53
N SER A 208 -6.75 10.27 11.78
CA SER A 208 -5.81 11.41 11.90
C SER A 208 -6.20 12.47 10.87
N ALA A 209 -5.77 13.72 11.04
CA ALA A 209 -6.03 14.85 10.15
C ALA A 209 -5.49 14.75 8.69
N LYS A 210 -4.90 13.62 8.28
CA LYS A 210 -4.43 13.44 6.90
C LYS A 210 -5.62 13.42 5.95
N THR A 211 -5.47 14.02 4.78
CA THR A 211 -6.46 13.84 3.71
C THR A 211 -6.35 12.41 3.18
N ARG A 212 -7.46 11.68 3.17
CA ARG A 212 -7.59 10.36 2.55
C ARG A 212 -8.18 10.55 1.15
N PRO A 213 -7.86 9.70 0.17
CA PRO A 213 -8.52 9.74 -1.13
C PRO A 213 -10.05 9.71 -1.04
N GLY A 214 -10.64 8.98 -0.10
CA GLY A 214 -12.10 8.98 0.12
C GLY A 214 -12.69 10.32 0.56
N ASP A 215 -11.89 11.18 1.21
CA ASP A 215 -12.32 12.48 1.72
C ASP A 215 -12.52 13.52 0.60
N ILE A 216 -11.86 13.30 -0.53
CA ILE A 216 -11.89 14.11 -1.76
C ILE A 216 -12.08 13.21 -2.99
N HIS A 217 -12.85 12.14 -2.85
CA HIS A 217 -12.95 11.02 -3.78
C HIS A 217 -13.11 11.44 -5.24
N ASP A 218 -14.04 12.33 -5.54
CA ASP A 218 -14.36 12.68 -6.93
C ASP A 218 -13.20 13.41 -7.58
N THR A 219 -12.65 14.42 -6.90
CA THR A 219 -11.46 15.16 -7.33
C THR A 219 -10.26 14.23 -7.43
N PHE A 220 -10.05 13.36 -6.44
CA PHE A 220 -8.92 12.43 -6.43
C PHE A 220 -8.96 11.45 -7.59
N VAL A 221 -10.13 10.87 -7.88
CA VAL A 221 -10.32 9.94 -9.00
C VAL A 221 -10.20 10.66 -10.33
N ALA A 222 -10.68 11.91 -10.44
CA ALA A 222 -10.48 12.73 -11.63
C ALA A 222 -8.99 13.02 -11.88
N THR A 223 -8.21 13.30 -10.84
CA THR A 223 -6.78 13.65 -10.95
C THR A 223 -5.89 12.42 -11.16
N TYR A 224 -6.09 11.33 -10.43
CA TYR A 224 -5.17 10.18 -10.39
C TYR A 224 -5.75 8.90 -11.00
N GLY A 225 -7.03 8.92 -11.40
CA GLY A 225 -7.74 7.75 -11.90
C GLY A 225 -8.09 6.75 -10.80
N ARG A 226 -9.18 5.99 -11.00
CA ARG A 226 -9.67 4.99 -10.02
C ARG A 226 -8.63 3.92 -9.67
N GLN A 227 -7.71 3.63 -10.58
CA GLN A 227 -6.66 2.62 -10.40
C GLN A 227 -5.64 3.01 -9.30
N SER A 228 -5.50 4.31 -9.00
CA SER A 228 -4.60 4.83 -7.97
C SER A 228 -5.04 4.54 -6.54
N LEU A 229 -6.29 4.10 -6.33
CA LEU A 229 -6.80 3.67 -5.03
C LEU A 229 -6.16 2.34 -4.59
N PHE A 230 -5.81 1.47 -5.54
CA PHE A 230 -5.23 0.15 -5.27
C PHE A 230 -4.12 -0.19 -6.27
N PRO A 231 -3.05 0.61 -6.36
CA PRO A 231 -2.03 0.43 -7.40
C PRO A 231 -1.27 -0.88 -7.16
N VAL A 232 -1.04 -1.62 -8.25
CA VAL A 232 -0.19 -2.81 -8.28
C VAL A 232 0.75 -2.68 -9.47
N ILE A 233 2.05 -2.79 -9.22
CA ILE A 233 3.09 -2.71 -10.25
C ILE A 233 3.72 -4.06 -10.51
N ASP A 234 4.12 -4.31 -11.76
CA ASP A 234 4.94 -5.47 -12.11
C ASP A 234 6.41 -5.13 -11.94
N THR A 235 7.16 -6.03 -11.31
CA THR A 235 8.59 -5.83 -11.02
C THR A 235 9.34 -7.15 -11.16
N PRO A 236 10.69 -7.15 -11.27
CA PRO A 236 11.47 -8.38 -11.20
C PRO A 236 11.27 -9.17 -9.90
N LEU A 237 10.75 -8.54 -8.85
CA LEU A 237 10.44 -9.14 -7.55
C LEU A 237 9.01 -9.71 -7.48
N GLY A 238 8.23 -9.62 -8.57
CA GLY A 238 6.81 -9.98 -8.61
C GLY A 238 5.89 -8.77 -8.58
N LYS A 239 4.59 -9.03 -8.50
CA LYS A 239 3.58 -7.96 -8.49
C LYS A 239 3.45 -7.35 -7.10
N ILE A 240 3.75 -6.06 -6.96
CA ILE A 240 3.84 -5.37 -5.67
C ILE A 240 2.68 -4.37 -5.52
N GLY A 241 2.01 -4.40 -4.37
CA GLY A 241 1.07 -3.37 -3.94
C GLY A 241 1.42 -2.85 -2.54
N CYS A 242 0.83 -1.72 -2.15
CA CYS A 242 1.05 -1.10 -0.84
C CYS A 242 -0.27 -0.90 -0.07
N ALA A 243 -0.21 -1.05 1.25
CA ALA A 243 -1.27 -0.67 2.19
C ALA A 243 -0.58 -0.06 3.43
N ILE A 244 -1.05 1.05 3.99
CA ILE A 244 -0.30 1.75 5.05
C ILE A 244 -0.98 1.54 6.41
N ALA A 245 -0.23 0.96 7.35
CA ALA A 245 -0.63 0.68 8.73
C ALA A 245 -2.06 0.16 8.85
N GLY A 246 -2.99 1.01 9.31
CA GLY A 246 -4.39 0.68 9.56
C GLY A 246 -5.19 0.24 8.34
N ASP A 247 -4.71 0.49 7.11
CA ASP A 247 -5.36 -0.04 5.90
C ASP A 247 -5.57 -1.56 5.97
N VAL A 248 -4.62 -2.30 6.54
CA VAL A 248 -4.71 -3.77 6.62
C VAL A 248 -5.81 -4.26 7.56
N ALA A 249 -6.34 -3.39 8.43
CA ALA A 249 -7.51 -3.73 9.24
C ALA A 249 -8.74 -4.00 8.35
N MET A 250 -8.86 -3.27 7.22
CA MET A 250 -9.94 -3.45 6.25
C MET A 250 -9.63 -4.64 5.32
N PRO A 251 -10.42 -5.75 5.36
CA PRO A 251 -10.18 -6.90 4.48
C PRO A 251 -10.20 -6.52 3.00
N GLU A 252 -10.99 -5.52 2.63
CA GLU A 252 -11.14 -4.99 1.28
C GLU A 252 -9.82 -4.50 0.69
N MET A 253 -8.91 -3.96 1.52
CA MET A 253 -7.65 -3.40 1.04
C MET A 253 -6.77 -4.46 0.38
N VAL A 254 -6.43 -5.50 1.15
CA VAL A 254 -5.56 -6.57 0.64
C VAL A 254 -6.30 -7.40 -0.41
N ARG A 255 -7.62 -7.54 -0.29
CA ARG A 255 -8.45 -8.19 -1.32
C ARG A 255 -8.41 -7.44 -2.65
N ALA A 256 -8.56 -6.12 -2.64
CA ALA A 256 -8.51 -5.30 -3.86
C ALA A 256 -7.12 -5.39 -4.53
N LEU A 257 -6.04 -5.32 -3.77
CA LEU A 257 -4.69 -5.52 -4.30
C LEU A 257 -4.48 -6.93 -4.88
N ALA A 258 -4.96 -7.97 -4.21
CA ALA A 258 -4.83 -9.35 -4.66
C ALA A 258 -5.66 -9.66 -5.91
N MET A 259 -6.88 -9.11 -6.02
CA MET A 259 -7.70 -9.19 -7.25
C MET A 259 -7.02 -8.50 -8.44
N ARG A 260 -6.12 -7.55 -8.18
CA ARG A 260 -5.28 -6.90 -9.19
C ARG A 260 -3.96 -7.62 -9.43
N GLY A 261 -3.81 -8.80 -8.83
CA GLY A 261 -2.68 -9.70 -9.04
C GLY A 261 -1.52 -9.50 -8.09
N ALA A 262 -1.62 -8.64 -7.06
CA ALA A 262 -0.53 -8.48 -6.09
C ALA A 262 -0.06 -9.85 -5.55
N GLU A 263 1.25 -10.05 -5.49
CA GLU A 263 1.91 -11.24 -4.95
C GLU A 263 2.57 -10.93 -3.61
N LEU A 264 2.99 -9.67 -3.45
CA LEU A 264 3.59 -9.12 -2.24
C LEU A 264 2.92 -7.78 -1.91
N VAL A 265 2.42 -7.67 -0.69
CA VAL A 265 1.85 -6.42 -0.15
C VAL A 265 2.81 -5.83 0.88
N LEU A 266 3.25 -4.61 0.61
CA LEU A 266 4.15 -3.86 1.49
C LEU A 266 3.32 -3.01 2.44
N VAL A 267 3.65 -3.10 3.73
CA VAL A 267 2.89 -2.44 4.78
C VAL A 267 3.77 -1.58 5.66
N PRO A 268 4.05 -0.33 5.25
CA PRO A 268 4.64 0.69 6.12
C PRO A 268 3.69 0.97 7.30
N GLY A 269 4.16 0.76 8.52
CA GLY A 269 3.39 0.85 9.76
C GLY A 269 3.95 1.90 10.73
N ALA A 270 3.11 2.44 11.61
CA ALA A 270 3.54 3.26 12.76
C ALA A 270 2.68 2.95 13.99
N ALA A 271 2.54 1.66 14.30
CA ALA A 271 1.77 1.18 15.43
C ALA A 271 2.61 1.25 16.72
N ILE A 272 2.26 2.20 17.59
CA ILE A 272 2.95 2.51 18.84
C ILE A 272 2.06 2.06 20.01
N HIS A 273 2.65 1.52 21.07
CA HIS A 273 1.94 1.24 22.31
C HIS A 273 1.77 2.52 23.13
N GLU A 274 0.56 2.78 23.62
CA GLU A 274 0.37 3.68 24.76
C GLU A 274 0.80 2.96 26.05
N SER A 275 2.09 2.99 26.35
CA SER A 275 2.59 2.56 27.66
C SER A 275 2.20 3.60 28.73
N GLY A 276 1.13 3.35 29.47
CA GLY A 276 1.00 3.80 30.87
C GLY A 276 0.40 5.19 31.17
N TYR A 277 -0.15 5.91 30.19
CA TYR A 277 -1.07 7.03 30.48
C TYR A 277 -2.49 6.63 30.08
N PRO A 278 -3.53 6.89 30.90
CA PRO A 278 -4.88 6.82 30.37
C PRO A 278 -4.91 7.77 29.18
N ALA A 279 -5.26 7.25 27.99
CA ALA A 279 -5.58 8.08 26.85
C ALA A 279 -6.44 9.23 27.39
N PRO A 280 -5.98 10.49 27.33
CA PRO A 280 -6.88 11.61 27.56
C PRO A 280 -8.02 11.33 26.58
N SER A 281 -9.25 11.22 27.08
CA SER A 281 -10.46 10.98 26.28
C SER A 281 -10.33 11.72 24.95
N GLY A 282 -10.06 10.98 23.86
CA GLY A 282 -9.76 11.55 22.54
C GLY A 282 -8.38 11.28 21.91
N SER A 283 -7.45 10.54 22.52
CA SER A 283 -6.27 10.00 21.81
C SER A 283 -6.62 8.68 21.10
N SER A 284 -6.57 8.64 19.77
CA SER A 284 -6.88 7.45 18.97
C SER A 284 -5.67 6.56 18.64
N SER A 285 -4.57 6.69 19.37
CA SER A 285 -3.39 5.90 19.06
C SER A 285 -3.60 4.43 19.41
N GLN A 286 -3.32 3.58 18.43
CA GLN A 286 -3.66 2.16 18.34
C GLN A 286 -3.29 1.42 19.63
N ARG A 287 -4.29 1.16 20.50
CA ARG A 287 -4.14 0.21 21.61
C ARG A 287 -3.49 -1.06 21.04
N LEU A 288 -2.54 -1.65 21.78
CA LEU A 288 -1.94 -2.92 21.38
C LEU A 288 -3.06 -3.95 21.28
N ASP A 289 -3.58 -4.12 20.07
CA ASP A 289 -4.55 -5.15 19.81
C ASP A 289 -3.72 -6.43 19.61
N PRO A 290 -3.83 -7.44 20.49
CA PRO A 290 -3.20 -8.74 20.28
C PRO A 290 -3.61 -9.36 18.93
N ASN A 291 -4.72 -8.92 18.34
CA ASN A 291 -5.17 -9.33 17.02
C ASN A 291 -4.44 -8.63 15.86
N SER A 292 -3.66 -7.57 16.10
CA SER A 292 -2.96 -6.82 15.03
C SER A 292 -2.06 -7.69 14.16
N SER A 293 -1.34 -8.65 14.76
CA SER A 293 -0.58 -9.64 14.01
C SER A 293 -1.48 -10.73 13.39
N ALA A 294 -2.58 -11.10 14.06
CA ALA A 294 -3.55 -12.03 13.48
C ALA A 294 -4.16 -11.48 12.19
N VAL A 295 -4.51 -10.18 12.15
CA VAL A 295 -5.00 -9.49 10.95
C VAL A 295 -4.01 -9.67 9.80
N ARG A 296 -2.72 -9.34 9.99
CA ARG A 296 -1.72 -9.46 8.92
C ARG A 296 -1.59 -10.91 8.39
N ARG A 297 -1.63 -11.90 9.28
CA ARG A 297 -1.63 -13.32 8.91
C ARG A 297 -2.85 -13.71 8.10
N VAL A 298 -4.04 -13.30 8.53
CA VAL A 298 -5.30 -13.56 7.82
C VAL A 298 -5.29 -12.89 6.45
N ARG A 299 -4.89 -11.61 6.37
CA ARG A 299 -4.81 -10.86 5.10
C ARG A 299 -3.87 -11.53 4.11
N ALA A 300 -2.72 -12.03 4.57
CA ALA A 300 -1.78 -12.77 3.72
C ALA A 300 -2.37 -14.11 3.24
N TRP A 301 -2.97 -14.88 4.15
CA TRP A 301 -3.52 -16.20 3.87
C TRP A 301 -4.75 -16.17 2.94
N GLU A 302 -5.75 -15.34 3.23
CA GLU A 302 -7.02 -15.32 2.48
C GLU A 302 -6.89 -14.77 1.05
N ASN A 303 -5.79 -14.06 0.79
CA ASN A 303 -5.46 -13.44 -0.49
C ASN A 303 -4.29 -14.12 -1.21
N LEU A 304 -3.70 -15.15 -0.59
CA LEU A 304 -2.51 -15.83 -1.09
C LEU A 304 -1.41 -14.84 -1.49
N THR A 305 -1.05 -13.92 -0.60
CA THR A 305 0.01 -12.92 -0.82
C THR A 305 1.06 -13.02 0.27
N TYR A 306 2.33 -12.76 -0.06
CA TYR A 306 3.27 -12.35 0.97
C TYR A 306 2.87 -10.98 1.53
N LEU A 307 3.17 -10.75 2.81
CA LEU A 307 2.98 -9.45 3.46
C LEU A 307 4.24 -9.05 4.23
N ALA A 308 4.77 -7.87 3.93
CA ALA A 308 5.97 -7.32 4.57
C ALA A 308 5.61 -6.07 5.37
N TYR A 309 5.50 -6.22 6.69
CA TYR A 309 5.15 -5.15 7.61
C TYR A 309 6.40 -4.57 8.27
N ALA A 310 6.68 -3.30 8.01
CA ALA A 310 7.76 -2.54 8.63
C ALA A 310 7.17 -1.54 9.60
N ASN A 311 7.48 -1.63 10.89
CA ASN A 311 6.98 -0.71 11.90
C ASN A 311 8.05 0.26 12.36
N ILE A 312 7.62 1.44 12.81
CA ILE A 312 8.54 2.47 13.31
C ILE A 312 9.31 1.98 14.55
N GLY A 313 10.60 2.31 14.64
CA GLY A 313 11.43 2.04 15.81
C GLY A 313 11.34 3.16 16.85
N PRO A 314 12.38 3.32 17.70
CA PRO A 314 12.44 4.36 18.71
C PRO A 314 12.48 5.76 18.10
N PHE A 315 11.99 6.75 18.84
CA PHE A 315 12.19 8.14 18.45
C PHE A 315 13.48 8.67 19.05
N ILE A 316 14.32 9.26 18.20
CA ILE A 316 15.56 9.90 18.62
C ILE A 316 15.22 11.32 19.05
N ASP A 317 15.64 11.71 20.26
CA ASP A 317 15.47 13.09 20.75
C ASP A 317 14.01 13.55 20.62
N ASP A 318 13.09 12.70 21.07
CA ASP A 318 11.70 13.09 21.30
C ASP A 318 11.54 13.80 22.64
N ASP A 319 10.32 14.25 22.93
CA ASP A 319 9.96 14.87 24.20
C ASP A 319 9.27 13.89 25.16
N GLY A 320 9.39 12.58 24.90
CA GLY A 320 8.76 11.52 25.70
C GLY A 320 7.23 11.48 25.61
N THR A 321 6.60 12.29 24.74
CA THR A 321 5.13 12.33 24.61
C THR A 321 4.55 11.14 23.84
N VAL A 322 5.42 10.35 23.22
CA VAL A 322 5.06 9.17 22.45
C VAL A 322 5.65 7.95 23.15
N GLY A 323 4.84 6.90 23.35
CA GLY A 323 5.32 5.65 23.95
C GLY A 323 6.50 5.07 23.17
N GLN A 324 7.32 4.23 23.79
CA GLN A 324 8.52 3.62 23.17
C GLN A 324 8.33 2.14 22.80
N GLU A 325 7.24 1.53 23.25
CA GLU A 325 6.88 0.18 22.86
C GLU A 325 6.22 0.16 21.47
N ARG A 326 6.52 -0.87 20.68
CA ARG A 326 6.13 -0.98 19.27
C ARG A 326 5.55 -2.35 18.98
N ILE A 327 4.58 -2.41 18.08
CA ILE A 327 4.20 -3.70 17.50
C ILE A 327 5.37 -4.22 16.65
N PRO A 328 5.67 -5.53 16.65
CA PRO A 328 6.79 -6.04 15.87
C PRO A 328 6.65 -5.81 14.36
N SER A 329 7.76 -5.45 13.72
CA SER A 329 7.93 -5.60 12.28
C SER A 329 7.95 -7.08 11.93
N GLU A 330 7.28 -7.49 10.85
CA GLU A 330 7.15 -8.90 10.50
C GLU A 330 6.99 -9.17 9.00
N ILE A 331 7.48 -10.32 8.57
CA ILE A 331 7.30 -10.84 7.21
C ILE A 331 6.44 -12.11 7.32
N VAL A 332 5.33 -12.13 6.60
CA VAL A 332 4.33 -13.20 6.62
C VAL A 332 4.26 -13.84 5.24
N ASP A 333 4.22 -15.17 5.19
CA ASP A 333 4.03 -15.91 3.94
C ASP A 333 2.56 -15.97 3.49
N TYR A 334 2.37 -16.43 2.26
CA TYR A 334 1.05 -16.59 1.64
C TYR A 334 0.17 -17.68 2.28
N LEU A 335 0.68 -18.39 3.30
CA LEU A 335 -0.09 -19.32 4.13
C LEU A 335 -0.37 -18.74 5.53
N GLY A 336 -0.11 -17.45 5.73
CA GLY A 336 -0.32 -16.75 7.00
C GLY A 336 0.74 -17.08 8.07
N ARG A 337 1.85 -17.72 7.71
CA ARG A 337 2.92 -18.07 8.67
C ARG A 337 3.90 -16.91 8.79
N VAL A 338 4.28 -16.57 10.01
CA VAL A 338 5.29 -15.54 10.29
C VAL A 338 6.67 -16.14 9.98
N LYS A 339 7.34 -15.62 8.95
CA LYS A 339 8.68 -16.06 8.54
C LYS A 339 9.77 -15.43 9.40
N ALA A 340 9.63 -14.14 9.72
CA ALA A 340 10.56 -13.39 10.54
C ALA A 340 9.81 -12.25 11.25
N ARG A 341 10.29 -11.88 12.43
CA ARG A 341 9.69 -10.84 13.28
C ARG A 341 10.73 -10.17 14.17
N SER A 342 10.60 -8.86 14.41
CA SER A 342 11.43 -8.16 15.39
C SER A 342 11.14 -8.65 16.81
N LYS A 343 12.19 -8.83 17.62
CA LYS A 343 12.09 -9.25 19.03
C LYS A 343 12.35 -8.10 20.01
N THR A 344 12.47 -6.89 19.48
CA THR A 344 12.82 -5.68 20.22
C THR A 344 12.00 -4.52 19.69
N SER A 345 11.75 -3.53 20.55
CA SER A 345 11.23 -2.21 20.16
C SER A 345 12.33 -1.27 19.63
N GLY A 346 13.61 -1.67 19.74
CA GLY A 346 14.78 -0.93 19.29
C GLY A 346 14.97 -0.88 17.78
N GLU A 347 16.01 -0.18 17.32
CA GLU A 347 16.38 -0.18 15.90
C GLU A 347 16.82 -1.58 15.46
N THR A 348 16.23 -2.11 14.39
CA THR A 348 16.57 -3.46 13.91
C THR A 348 16.18 -3.70 12.45
N LEU A 349 16.83 -4.69 11.83
CA LEU A 349 16.51 -5.22 10.51
C LEU A 349 15.98 -6.64 10.65
N VAL A 350 14.86 -6.95 10.00
CA VAL A 350 14.22 -8.27 10.04
C VAL A 350 14.14 -8.81 8.62
N THR A 351 14.83 -9.90 8.35
CA THR A 351 14.96 -10.45 6.99
C THR A 351 14.34 -11.83 6.87
N ALA A 352 13.68 -12.09 5.73
CA ALA A 352 13.27 -13.42 5.34
C ALA A 352 13.40 -13.63 3.83
N ARG A 353 13.75 -14.85 3.42
CA ARG A 353 13.70 -15.27 2.02
C ARG A 353 12.25 -15.49 1.58
N VAL A 354 11.86 -15.00 0.42
CA VAL A 354 10.57 -15.29 -0.22
C VAL A 354 10.76 -16.13 -1.48
N ASP A 355 9.73 -16.88 -1.89
CA ASP A 355 9.74 -17.72 -3.08
C ASP A 355 8.48 -17.45 -3.92
N MET A 356 8.63 -16.64 -4.95
CA MET A 356 7.53 -16.25 -5.85
C MET A 356 7.08 -17.42 -6.71
N MET A 357 7.97 -18.36 -7.05
CA MET A 357 7.58 -19.54 -7.81
C MET A 357 6.75 -20.51 -6.99
N ALA A 358 7.08 -20.69 -5.71
CA ALA A 358 6.27 -21.48 -4.79
C ALA A 358 4.88 -20.87 -4.59
N LEU A 359 4.81 -19.54 -4.41
CA LEU A 359 3.54 -18.83 -4.35
C LEU A 359 2.69 -19.08 -5.61
N ARG A 360 3.26 -18.88 -6.81
CA ARG A 360 2.53 -19.07 -8.07
C ARG A 360 2.07 -20.51 -8.27
N ARG A 361 2.90 -21.50 -7.93
CA ARG A 361 2.49 -22.92 -7.92
C ARG A 361 1.33 -23.18 -6.97
N TYR A 362 1.34 -22.57 -5.79
CA TYR A 362 0.24 -22.70 -4.83
C TYR A 362 -1.06 -22.07 -5.35
N ARG A 363 -0.97 -20.85 -5.94
CA ARG A 363 -2.11 -20.19 -6.59
C ARG A 363 -2.69 -21.00 -7.76
N ALA A 364 -1.88 -21.81 -8.44
CA ALA A 364 -2.36 -22.67 -9.51
C ALA A 364 -3.15 -23.90 -9.02
N ASP A 365 -3.01 -24.28 -7.74
CA ASP A 365 -3.83 -25.33 -7.14
C ASP A 365 -5.19 -24.76 -6.72
N VAL A 366 -6.16 -24.87 -7.63
CA VAL A 366 -7.51 -24.33 -7.43
C VAL A 366 -8.17 -24.82 -6.15
N ARG A 367 -7.87 -26.04 -5.67
CA ARG A 367 -8.48 -26.62 -4.46
C ARG A 367 -8.25 -25.76 -3.21
N PHE A 368 -7.14 -25.04 -3.16
CA PHE A 368 -6.73 -24.21 -2.03
C PHE A 368 -6.62 -22.72 -2.39
N ASN A 369 -6.96 -22.36 -3.63
CA ASN A 369 -7.01 -20.98 -4.07
C ASN A 369 -8.42 -20.39 -3.87
N TYR A 370 -8.72 -20.04 -2.61
CA TYR A 370 -10.00 -19.41 -2.27
C TYR A 370 -10.20 -18.05 -2.95
N LEU A 371 -9.13 -17.36 -3.36
CA LEU A 371 -9.24 -16.14 -4.17
C LEU A 371 -9.84 -16.46 -5.55
N ALA A 372 -9.51 -17.60 -6.16
CA ALA A 372 -10.11 -18.06 -7.42
C ALA A 372 -11.55 -18.57 -7.26
N HIS A 373 -11.95 -18.97 -6.04
CA HIS A 373 -13.33 -19.37 -5.73
C HIS A 373 -14.25 -18.18 -5.46
N LEU A 374 -13.69 -16.99 -5.19
CA LEU A 374 -14.46 -15.81 -4.84
C LEU A 374 -15.41 -15.44 -5.98
N GLN A 375 -16.66 -15.12 -5.63
CA GLN A 375 -17.69 -14.62 -6.55
C GLN A 375 -18.06 -13.19 -6.16
N PRO A 376 -17.29 -12.16 -6.57
CA PRO A 376 -17.45 -10.79 -6.07
C PRO A 376 -18.84 -10.19 -6.31
N ALA A 377 -19.52 -10.61 -7.39
CA ALA A 377 -20.86 -10.13 -7.73
C ALA A 377 -21.89 -10.42 -6.63
N LEU A 378 -21.71 -11.47 -5.83
CA LEU A 378 -22.59 -11.78 -4.70
C LEU A 378 -22.49 -10.76 -3.56
N HIS A 379 -21.34 -10.09 -3.40
CA HIS A 379 -21.11 -9.12 -2.33
C HIS A 379 -21.30 -7.68 -2.82
N ALA A 380 -21.25 -7.42 -4.13
CA ALA A 380 -21.20 -6.08 -4.69
C ALA A 380 -22.42 -5.22 -4.28
N ALA A 381 -23.62 -5.79 -4.31
CA ALA A 381 -24.84 -5.09 -3.90
C ALA A 381 -24.84 -4.73 -2.40
N GLU A 382 -24.30 -5.60 -1.54
CA GLU A 382 -24.20 -5.35 -0.10
C GLU A 382 -23.29 -4.17 0.21
N TYR A 383 -22.15 -4.07 -0.49
CA TYR A 383 -21.25 -2.91 -0.38
C TYR A 383 -21.86 -1.66 -0.98
N ALA A 384 -22.49 -1.75 -2.16
CA ALA A 384 -23.08 -0.60 -2.84
C ALA A 384 -24.26 0.00 -2.05
N GLY A 385 -25.05 -0.84 -1.38
CA GLY A 385 -26.15 -0.41 -0.51
C GLY A 385 -25.73 -0.09 0.93
N ALA A 386 -24.45 -0.19 1.29
CA ALA A 386 -23.99 0.12 2.64
C ALA A 386 -23.77 1.63 2.83
N GLU A 387 -24.64 2.26 3.62
CA GLU A 387 -24.47 3.65 4.04
C GLU A 387 -23.50 3.73 5.22
N LEU A 388 -22.18 3.66 4.96
CA LEU A 388 -21.13 3.76 5.98
C LEU A 388 -20.54 5.19 6.05
N CYS A 389 -19.23 5.30 6.32
CA CYS A 389 -18.52 6.58 6.30
C CYS A 389 -18.65 7.23 4.91
N PRO A 390 -19.14 8.48 4.81
CA PRO A 390 -19.42 9.10 3.52
C PRO A 390 -18.13 9.47 2.78
N LEU A 391 -18.18 9.37 1.44
CA LEU A 391 -17.16 9.93 0.55
C LEU A 391 -17.29 11.46 0.47
N ASN A 392 -16.22 12.12 0.03
CA ASN A 392 -16.19 13.57 -0.22
C ASN A 392 -16.47 14.43 1.03
N GLY A 393 -16.30 13.86 2.23
CA GLY A 393 -16.56 14.54 3.51
C GLY A 393 -15.76 15.82 3.72
N PHE A 394 -14.66 15.98 2.98
CA PHE A 394 -13.78 17.15 3.01
C PHE A 394 -13.48 17.65 1.59
N ALA A 395 -14.45 17.62 0.67
CA ALA A 395 -14.23 18.08 -0.71
C ALA A 395 -13.82 19.56 -0.80
N ASN A 396 -14.45 20.42 0.01
CA ASN A 396 -14.32 21.88 -0.10
C ASN A 396 -13.40 22.52 0.96
N HIS A 397 -12.97 21.77 1.97
CA HIS A 397 -12.05 22.22 3.01
C HIS A 397 -11.21 21.05 3.52
N SER A 398 -10.09 21.32 4.16
CA SER A 398 -9.29 20.28 4.85
C SER A 398 -9.85 20.01 6.25
N PRO A 399 -9.68 18.79 6.81
CA PRO A 399 -9.81 18.62 8.25
C PRO A 399 -8.76 19.49 8.96
N ALA A 400 -9.16 20.19 10.01
CA ALA A 400 -8.26 21.00 10.82
C ALA A 400 -7.38 20.11 11.71
N ASP A 401 -7.98 19.08 12.28
CA ASP A 401 -7.36 18.14 13.21
C ASP A 401 -8.01 16.74 13.14
N GLU A 402 -7.67 15.88 14.11
CA GLU A 402 -8.19 14.53 14.21
C GLU A 402 -9.69 14.47 14.59
N GLN A 403 -10.21 15.47 15.30
CA GLN A 403 -11.61 15.48 15.75
C GLN A 403 -12.57 15.59 14.57
N ASP A 404 -12.24 16.41 13.56
CA ASP A 404 -13.02 16.48 12.32
C ASP A 404 -13.19 15.09 11.67
N MET A 405 -12.16 14.25 11.73
CA MET A 405 -12.20 12.88 11.21
C MET A 405 -13.06 11.96 12.06
N VAL A 406 -13.00 12.10 13.39
CA VAL A 406 -13.89 11.38 14.32
C VAL A 406 -15.34 11.71 14.00
N ASP A 407 -15.66 12.99 13.81
CA ASP A 407 -17.02 13.46 13.52
C ASP A 407 -17.52 12.93 12.17
N LEU A 408 -16.66 12.86 11.16
CA LEU A 408 -17.00 12.25 9.87
C LEU A 408 -17.31 10.75 10.02
N ILE A 409 -16.52 10.01 10.79
CA ILE A 409 -16.73 8.58 11.04
C ILE A 409 -18.00 8.35 11.88
N ALA A 410 -18.30 9.22 12.83
CA ALA A 410 -19.51 9.17 13.65
C ALA A 410 -20.79 9.29 12.80
N LYS A 411 -20.75 10.00 11.67
CA LYS A 411 -21.85 10.00 10.68
C LYS A 411 -22.06 8.60 10.09
N GLY A 412 -20.98 7.89 9.78
CA GLY A 412 -21.05 6.51 9.32
C GLY A 412 -21.66 5.58 10.36
N TRP A 413 -21.28 5.71 11.64
CA TRP A 413 -21.93 4.97 12.74
C TRP A 413 -23.43 5.26 12.81
N THR A 414 -23.80 6.54 12.76
CA THR A 414 -25.20 6.97 12.79
C THR A 414 -26.01 6.35 11.64
N ASN A 415 -25.44 6.25 10.45
CA ASN A 415 -26.10 5.62 9.30
C ASN A 415 -26.31 4.12 9.51
N VAL A 416 -25.33 3.42 10.08
CA VAL A 416 -25.44 1.98 10.41
C VAL A 416 -26.58 1.73 11.40
N VAL A 417 -26.65 2.53 12.46
CA VAL A 417 -27.74 2.44 13.45
C VAL A 417 -29.09 2.74 12.82
N LYS A 418 -29.21 3.85 12.07
CA LYS A 418 -30.46 4.26 11.40
C LYS A 418 -30.98 3.22 10.40
N SER A 419 -30.07 2.52 9.73
CA SER A 419 -30.42 1.45 8.79
C SER A 419 -30.98 0.19 9.48
N GLY A 420 -30.95 0.12 10.81
CA GLY A 420 -31.35 -1.06 11.59
C GLY A 420 -30.36 -2.22 11.49
N ARG A 421 -29.18 -2.02 10.89
CA ARG A 421 -28.15 -3.05 10.76
C ARG A 421 -27.55 -3.39 12.13
N PHE A 422 -27.35 -2.39 12.99
CA PHE A 422 -26.80 -2.53 14.33
C PHE A 422 -27.81 -2.01 15.35
N ASN A 423 -27.85 -2.63 16.52
CA ASN A 423 -28.63 -2.14 17.66
C ASN A 423 -27.85 -1.04 18.39
N ASP A 424 -28.57 -0.03 18.90
CA ASP A 424 -28.05 1.02 19.79
C ASP A 424 -27.76 0.50 21.20
#